data_AF-A0A258BJK5-F1
#
_entry.id   AF-A0A258BJK5-F1
#
_cell.length_a   1.000
_cell.length_b   1.000
_cell.length_c   1.000
_cell.angle_alpha   90.00
_cell.angle_beta   90.00
_cell.angle_gamma   90.00
#
_symmetry.space_group_name_H-M   'P 1'
#
loop_
_entity.id
_entity.type
_entity.pdbx_description
1 polymer ?
#
loop_
_entity_poly.entity_id
_entity_poly.type
_entity_poly.pdbx_seq_one_letter_code
_entity_poly.pdbx_strand_id
1 'polypeptide(L)'
;MARRILQCRDLPRLREGLEAGAEWRKALDVAEQSFVEAAFSAPVVGLRAPLVAGSSFFVRWGSGYRKASNTLASLVRTELPGDAPQRVALVDELLNVASLQKRWDSDMEFCIQSLGEYWRGERTDFGRLLTITLWCERVAAGASDCSVDAALRLAQSPEDLARQYRSLSEQAPLARRAVDDVLNILDIEPEAFSKQETGSSELDDIAYRVERMAQSTDRYVNWAQLSRHHSKLVKAGLPDLALKMRTLALDGAAAATELRYARSERLWKAAIGASPAL
;
A
#
# COMPACT_ATOMS: atom_id res chain seq x y z
N MET A 1 -17.77 -1.34 15.50
CA MET A 1 -16.33 -0.97 15.54
C MET A 1 -15.66 -1.08 14.16
N ALA A 2 -15.35 -2.28 13.64
CA ALA A 2 -14.61 -2.44 12.37
C ALA A 2 -15.25 -1.72 11.16
N ARG A 3 -16.58 -1.75 11.02
CA ARG A 3 -17.30 -0.97 10.00
C ARG A 3 -16.96 0.51 10.02
N ARG A 4 -16.91 1.12 11.22
CA ARG A 4 -16.63 2.55 11.39
C ARG A 4 -15.20 2.87 11.00
N ILE A 5 -14.24 2.00 11.37
CA ILE A 5 -12.83 2.14 11.02
C ILE A 5 -12.66 2.04 9.50
N LEU A 6 -13.30 1.08 8.82
CA LEU A 6 -13.30 0.97 7.34
C LEU A 6 -13.89 2.20 6.63
N GLN A 7 -14.73 2.98 7.32
CA GLN A 7 -15.30 4.24 6.81
C GLN A 7 -14.47 5.47 7.20
N CYS A 8 -13.37 5.28 7.93
CA CYS A 8 -12.46 6.36 8.28
C CYS A 8 -11.84 6.95 7.01
N ARG A 9 -11.80 8.28 6.93
CA ARG A 9 -11.24 9.00 5.77
C ARG A 9 -9.72 8.82 5.65
N ASP A 10 -9.05 8.59 6.78
CA ASP A 10 -7.59 8.51 6.86
C ASP A 10 -7.22 7.41 7.87
N LEU A 11 -7.11 6.18 7.35
CA LEU A 11 -6.70 5.01 8.13
C LEU A 11 -5.25 5.12 8.65
N PRO A 12 -4.26 5.57 7.85
CA PRO A 12 -2.89 5.78 8.32
C PRO A 12 -2.80 6.71 9.53
N ARG A 13 -3.48 7.87 9.49
CA ARG A 13 -3.50 8.80 10.61
C ARG A 13 -4.15 8.20 11.85
N LEU A 14 -5.24 7.43 11.67
CA LEU A 14 -5.90 6.74 12.79
C LEU A 14 -4.96 5.70 13.43
N ARG A 15 -4.21 4.95 12.61
CA ARG A 15 -3.20 4.00 13.08
C ARG A 15 -2.13 4.70 13.90
N GLU A 16 -1.56 5.80 13.39
CA GLU A 16 -0.52 6.56 14.08
C GLU A 16 -0.99 7.09 15.44
N GLY A 17 -2.21 7.63 15.52
CA GLY A 17 -2.80 8.08 16.78
C GLY A 17 -3.02 6.95 17.78
N LEU A 18 -3.44 5.77 17.31
CA LEU A 18 -3.58 4.57 18.15
C LEU A 18 -2.24 3.99 18.61
N GLU A 19 -1.21 4.03 17.76
CA GLU A 19 0.16 3.63 18.11
C GLU A 19 0.73 4.56 19.19
N ALA A 20 0.59 5.88 19.03
CA ALA A 20 1.00 6.85 20.04
C ALA A 20 0.27 6.63 21.39
N GLY A 21 -1.04 6.35 21.36
CA GLY A 21 -1.81 6.02 22.56
C GLY A 21 -1.38 4.72 23.22
N ALA A 22 -1.07 3.68 22.43
CA ALA A 22 -0.55 2.41 22.93
C ALA A 22 0.83 2.55 23.58
N GLU A 23 1.73 3.32 22.95
CA GLU A 23 3.07 3.63 23.49
C GLU A 23 2.97 4.39 24.81
N TRP A 24 2.15 5.44 24.86
CA TRP A 24 1.90 6.19 26.08
C TRP A 24 1.32 5.31 27.20
N ARG A 25 0.27 4.52 26.90
CA ARG A 25 -0.35 3.62 27.88
C ARG A 25 0.66 2.63 28.45
N LYS A 26 1.49 2.01 27.59
CA LYS A 26 2.55 1.10 28.03
C LYS A 26 3.57 1.78 28.94
N ALA A 27 3.98 3.01 28.62
CA ALA A 27 4.91 3.77 29.47
C ALA A 27 4.28 4.15 30.82
N LEU A 28 3.00 4.53 30.81
CA LEU A 28 2.24 4.84 32.02
C LEU A 28 2.10 3.60 32.93
N ASP A 29 1.70 2.45 32.38
CA ASP A 29 1.51 1.21 33.16
C ASP A 29 2.82 0.74 33.83
N VAL A 30 3.97 0.97 33.20
CA VAL A 30 5.29 0.70 33.80
C VAL A 30 5.58 1.71 34.91
N ALA A 31 5.40 3.00 34.64
CA ALA A 31 5.68 4.05 35.60
C ALA A 31 4.75 3.99 36.84
N GLU A 32 3.50 3.56 36.69
CA GLU A 32 2.54 3.40 37.80
C GLU A 32 3.02 2.43 38.88
N GLN A 33 3.97 1.54 38.57
CA GLN A 33 4.61 0.64 39.54
C GLN A 33 5.54 1.40 40.50
N SER A 34 6.15 2.49 40.02
CA SER A 34 7.16 3.27 40.74
C SER A 34 6.62 4.57 41.32
N PHE A 35 5.56 5.13 40.73
CA PHE A 35 5.06 6.47 41.05
C PHE A 35 3.63 6.47 41.60
N VAL A 36 3.33 7.43 42.47
CA VAL A 36 1.96 7.72 42.90
C VAL A 36 1.22 8.46 41.78
N GLU A 37 -0.11 8.40 41.77
CA GLU A 37 -0.94 9.02 40.73
C GLU A 37 -0.66 10.52 40.54
N ALA A 38 -0.45 11.26 41.63
CA ALA A 38 -0.13 12.69 41.60
C ALA A 38 1.17 13.03 40.84
N ALA A 39 2.08 12.06 40.66
CA ALA A 39 3.34 12.27 39.94
C ALA A 39 3.13 12.61 38.47
N PHE A 40 2.10 12.03 37.84
CA PHE A 40 1.84 12.21 36.41
C PHE A 40 1.28 13.60 36.05
N SER A 41 0.79 14.35 37.05
CA SER A 41 0.36 15.75 36.89
C SER A 41 1.34 16.75 37.51
N ALA A 42 2.42 16.30 38.15
CA ALA A 42 3.35 17.17 38.86
C ALA A 42 4.32 17.90 37.89
N PRO A 43 4.69 19.16 38.17
CA PRO A 43 5.69 19.88 37.38
C PRO A 43 7.11 19.38 37.67
N VAL A 44 7.57 18.35 36.95
CA VAL A 44 8.86 17.69 37.21
C VAL A 44 10.05 18.22 36.41
N VAL A 45 9.83 19.09 35.41
CA VAL A 45 10.89 19.66 34.55
C VAL A 45 12.00 20.33 35.37
N GLY A 46 11.63 21.05 36.43
CA GLY A 46 12.58 21.75 37.29
C GLY A 46 13.42 20.84 38.21
N LEU A 47 13.10 19.55 38.31
CA LEU A 47 13.79 18.62 39.20
C LEU A 47 15.09 18.10 38.60
N ARG A 48 15.18 18.02 37.27
CA ARG A 48 16.29 17.35 36.57
C ARG A 48 17.64 18.03 36.81
N ALA A 49 17.74 19.34 36.57
CA ALA A 49 19.01 20.06 36.63
C ALA A 49 19.68 20.02 38.02
N PRO A 50 18.97 20.27 39.14
CA PRO A 50 19.55 20.11 40.48
C PRO A 50 20.00 18.68 40.79
N LEU A 51 19.28 17.66 40.30
CA LEU A 51 19.64 16.25 40.54
C LEU A 51 20.87 15.81 39.76
N VAL A 52 21.00 16.24 38.49
CA VAL A 52 22.20 15.98 37.66
C VAL A 52 23.45 16.58 38.29
N ALA A 53 23.36 17.81 38.81
CA ALA A 53 24.47 18.48 39.48
C ALA A 53 24.92 17.76 40.78
N GLY A 54 24.04 16.92 41.35
CA GLY A 54 24.30 16.11 42.53
C GLY A 54 25.28 14.95 42.32
N SER A 55 25.96 14.86 41.17
CA SER A 55 27.11 13.96 40.99
C SER A 55 28.28 14.32 41.90
N SER A 56 28.43 15.61 42.24
CA SER A 56 29.47 16.12 43.15
C SER A 56 29.02 16.15 44.61
N PHE A 57 29.90 15.69 45.53
CA PHE A 57 29.61 15.60 46.97
C PHE A 57 29.18 16.95 47.59
N PHE A 58 29.84 18.06 47.23
CA PHE A 58 29.50 19.39 47.75
C PHE A 58 28.15 19.92 47.26
N VAL A 59 27.71 19.52 46.07
CA VAL A 59 26.42 19.95 45.50
C VAL A 59 25.25 19.25 46.19
N ARG A 60 25.45 18.02 46.69
CA ARG A 60 24.43 17.29 47.47
C ARG A 60 24.04 17.99 48.76
N TRP A 61 24.94 18.81 49.32
CA TRP A 61 24.64 19.65 50.49
C TRP A 61 23.89 20.94 50.12
N GLY A 62 23.78 21.28 48.84
CA GLY A 62 23.01 22.43 48.38
C GLY A 62 21.51 22.27 48.65
N SER A 63 20.84 23.38 48.95
CA SER A 63 19.39 23.42 49.17
C SER A 63 18.59 22.99 47.93
N GLY A 64 19.10 23.29 46.73
CA GLY A 64 18.49 22.89 45.46
C GLY A 64 18.38 21.37 45.27
N TYR A 65 19.47 20.64 45.50
CA TYR A 65 19.48 19.16 45.40
C TYR A 65 18.55 18.53 46.43
N ARG A 66 18.59 18.99 47.69
CA ARG A 66 17.73 18.48 48.77
C ARG A 66 16.25 18.77 48.50
N LYS A 67 15.90 19.96 48.02
CA LYS A 67 14.52 20.30 47.64
C LYS A 67 14.03 19.42 46.50
N ALA A 68 14.81 19.27 45.43
CA ALA A 68 14.44 18.42 44.29
C ALA A 68 14.30 16.95 44.71
N SER A 69 15.20 16.45 45.57
CA SER A 69 15.12 15.09 46.10
C SER A 69 13.89 14.88 46.97
N ASN A 70 13.53 15.83 47.84
CA ASN A 70 12.34 15.74 48.69
C ASN A 70 11.05 15.79 47.84
N THR A 71 11.01 16.64 46.82
CA THR A 71 9.89 16.65 45.87
C THR A 71 9.78 15.30 45.18
N LEU A 72 10.88 14.77 44.62
CA LEU A 72 10.87 13.46 43.96
C LEU A 72 10.45 12.33 44.93
N ALA A 73 10.90 12.35 46.18
CA ALA A 73 10.50 11.39 47.21
C ALA A 73 8.98 11.37 47.44
N SER A 74 8.30 12.52 47.33
CA SER A 74 6.84 12.58 47.46
C SER A 74 6.07 12.02 46.25
N LEU A 75 6.76 11.80 45.12
CA LEU A 75 6.16 11.32 43.88
C LEU A 75 6.35 9.81 43.66
N VAL A 76 7.30 9.19 44.35
CA VAL A 76 7.58 7.74 44.26
C VAL A 76 6.83 6.95 45.32
N ARG A 77 6.48 5.70 45.01
CA ARG A 77 5.82 4.77 45.94
C ARG A 77 6.77 4.13 46.94
N THR A 78 8.05 4.04 46.58
CA THR A 78 9.09 3.36 47.36
C THR A 78 10.07 4.38 47.95
N GLU A 79 10.98 3.89 48.79
CA GLU A 79 12.11 4.72 49.23
C GLU A 79 12.89 5.28 48.04
N LEU A 80 13.29 6.54 48.16
CA LEU A 80 14.03 7.23 47.12
C LEU A 80 15.44 6.63 47.00
N PRO A 81 15.90 6.28 45.78
CA PRO A 81 17.26 5.79 45.56
C PRO A 81 18.36 6.65 46.19
N GLY A 82 19.43 6.03 46.67
CA GLY A 82 20.54 6.73 47.34
C GLY A 82 21.44 7.54 46.39
N ASP A 83 21.52 7.13 45.12
CA ASP A 83 22.41 7.69 44.11
C ASP A 83 21.70 8.69 43.19
N ALA A 84 22.42 9.74 42.79
CA ALA A 84 21.90 10.79 41.93
C ALA A 84 21.49 10.29 40.52
N PRO A 85 22.23 9.37 39.86
CA PRO A 85 21.84 8.84 38.55
C PRO A 85 20.48 8.15 38.55
N GLN A 86 20.18 7.29 39.53
CA GLN A 86 18.85 6.65 39.62
C GLN A 86 17.74 7.68 39.86
N ARG A 87 17.99 8.74 40.64
CA ARG A 87 17.01 9.83 40.81
C ARG A 87 16.75 10.60 39.52
N VAL A 88 17.78 10.83 38.71
CA VAL A 88 17.63 11.46 37.39
C VAL A 88 16.83 10.54 36.46
N ALA A 89 17.09 9.23 36.47
CA ALA A 89 16.35 8.27 35.66
C ALA A 89 14.84 8.29 35.99
N LEU A 90 14.46 8.39 37.26
CA LEU A 90 13.06 8.54 37.67
C LEU A 90 12.40 9.82 37.13
N VAL A 91 13.11 10.94 37.14
CA VAL A 91 12.60 12.19 36.54
C VAL A 91 12.49 12.07 35.03
N ASP A 92 13.48 11.46 34.37
CA ASP A 92 13.47 11.23 32.93
C ASP A 92 12.32 10.30 32.51
N GLU A 93 11.96 9.31 33.34
CA GLU A 93 10.79 8.45 33.15
C GLU A 93 9.47 9.24 33.18
N LEU A 94 9.25 10.09 34.19
CA LEU A 94 8.07 10.96 34.25
C LEU A 94 8.00 11.95 33.07
N LEU A 95 9.14 12.53 32.69
CA LEU A 95 9.22 13.40 31.51
C LEU A 95 8.90 12.65 30.22
N ASN A 96 9.34 11.39 30.09
CA ASN A 96 9.02 10.55 28.95
C ASN A 96 7.52 10.26 28.86
N VAL A 97 6.87 9.86 29.96
CA VAL A 97 5.41 9.64 30.00
C VAL A 97 4.66 10.91 29.58
N ALA A 98 5.02 12.08 30.13
CA ALA A 98 4.40 13.36 29.78
C ALA A 98 4.63 13.76 28.31
N SER A 99 5.80 13.45 27.75
CA SER A 99 6.11 13.68 26.34
C SER A 99 5.27 12.79 25.42
N LEU A 100 5.15 11.50 25.74
CA LEU A 100 4.32 10.56 24.99
C LEU A 100 2.83 10.94 25.05
N GLN A 101 2.35 11.40 26.20
CA GLN A 101 0.99 11.91 26.33
C GLN A 101 0.74 13.09 25.39
N LYS A 102 1.64 14.07 25.37
CA LYS A 102 1.52 15.24 24.46
C LYS A 102 1.51 14.85 22.99
N ARG A 103 2.31 13.86 22.60
CA ARG A 103 2.31 13.32 21.24
C ARG A 103 0.99 12.61 20.92
N TRP A 104 0.44 11.87 21.86
CA TRP A 104 -0.87 11.23 21.68
C TRP A 104 -2.01 12.27 21.60
N ASP A 105 -1.95 13.31 22.42
CA ASP A 105 -2.93 14.40 22.45
C ASP A 105 -3.06 15.13 21.10
N SER A 106 -2.01 15.17 20.27
CA SER A 106 -2.05 15.89 18.98
C SER A 106 -3.07 15.31 18.00
N ASP A 107 -3.36 14.01 18.08
CA ASP A 107 -4.34 13.32 17.22
C ASP A 107 -5.58 12.83 17.98
N MET A 108 -5.72 13.22 19.25
CA MET A 108 -6.84 12.81 20.10
C MET A 108 -8.20 13.18 19.49
N GLU A 109 -8.35 14.41 19.00
CA GLU A 109 -9.63 14.85 18.41
C GLU A 109 -10.00 14.03 17.17
N PHE A 110 -9.02 13.75 16.31
CA PHE A 110 -9.21 12.90 15.13
C PHE A 110 -9.60 11.46 15.53
N CYS A 111 -8.94 10.91 16.54
CA CYS A 111 -9.27 9.58 17.07
C CYS A 111 -10.68 9.52 17.66
N ILE A 112 -11.10 10.54 18.43
CA ILE A 112 -12.44 10.67 18.99
C ILE A 112 -13.49 10.66 17.87
N GLN A 113 -13.31 11.49 16.85
CA GLN A 113 -14.25 11.59 15.74
C GLN A 113 -14.33 10.27 14.95
N SER A 114 -13.18 9.65 14.69
CA SER A 114 -13.07 8.40 13.92
C SER A 114 -13.66 7.20 14.66
N LEU A 115 -13.43 7.09 15.98
CA LEU A 115 -13.82 5.93 16.77
C LEU A 115 -15.19 6.09 17.46
N GLY A 116 -15.64 7.31 17.72
CA GLY A 116 -16.92 7.59 18.37
C GLY A 116 -17.05 6.89 19.72
N GLU A 117 -18.10 6.09 19.90
CA GLU A 117 -18.39 5.35 21.14
C GLU A 117 -17.29 4.37 21.58
N TYR A 118 -16.41 3.95 20.67
CA TYR A 118 -15.31 3.03 20.99
C TYR A 118 -14.11 3.75 21.63
N TRP A 119 -14.10 5.09 21.58
CA TRP A 119 -13.13 5.90 22.30
C TRP A 119 -13.55 6.04 23.77
N ARG A 120 -12.64 5.69 24.68
CA ARG A 120 -12.86 5.81 26.13
C ARG A 120 -11.78 6.65 26.81
N GLY A 121 -11.19 7.59 26.06
CA GLY A 121 -10.06 8.40 26.50
C GLY A 121 -8.89 7.52 26.92
N GLU A 122 -8.41 7.73 28.12
CA GLU A 122 -7.35 6.96 28.75
C GLU A 122 -7.65 5.44 28.86
N ARG A 123 -8.93 5.07 29.04
CA ARG A 123 -9.36 3.67 29.20
C ARG A 123 -9.59 2.94 27.87
N THR A 124 -9.11 3.53 26.77
CA THR A 124 -9.22 2.95 25.44
C THR A 124 -8.33 1.71 25.33
N ASP A 125 -8.87 0.65 24.74
CA ASP A 125 -8.10 -0.56 24.44
C ASP A 125 -7.35 -0.36 23.11
N PHE A 126 -6.22 0.35 23.20
CA PHE A 126 -5.42 0.72 22.03
C PHE A 126 -4.93 -0.51 21.26
N GLY A 127 -4.54 -1.58 21.97
CA GLY A 127 -4.05 -2.81 21.35
C GLY A 127 -5.10 -3.48 20.45
N ARG A 128 -6.34 -3.62 20.96
CA ARG A 128 -7.45 -4.16 20.17
C ARG A 128 -7.80 -3.27 18.99
N LEU A 129 -7.86 -1.96 19.19
CA LEU A 129 -8.19 -1.02 18.12
C LEU A 129 -7.12 -1.00 17.03
N LEU A 130 -5.85 -1.07 17.41
CA LEU A 130 -4.73 -1.11 16.47
C LEU A 130 -4.78 -2.37 15.62
N THR A 131 -5.06 -3.53 16.22
CA THR A 131 -5.20 -4.80 15.48
C THR A 131 -6.31 -4.72 14.43
N ILE A 132 -7.45 -4.12 14.78
CA ILE A 132 -8.57 -3.95 13.86
C ILE A 132 -8.24 -2.93 12.79
N THR A 133 -7.55 -1.85 13.13
CA THR A 133 -7.14 -0.80 12.17
C THR A 133 -6.18 -1.35 11.13
N LEU A 134 -5.17 -2.12 11.55
CA LEU A 134 -4.25 -2.82 10.65
C LEU A 134 -4.98 -3.81 9.72
N TRP A 135 -5.99 -4.51 10.23
CA TRP A 135 -6.84 -5.35 9.39
C TRP A 135 -7.61 -4.50 8.35
N CYS A 136 -8.19 -3.38 8.77
CA CYS A 136 -8.92 -2.47 7.88
C CYS A 136 -8.02 -1.88 6.78
N GLU A 137 -6.79 -1.48 7.11
CA GLU A 137 -5.79 -1.01 6.13
C GLU A 137 -5.50 -2.08 5.07
N ARG A 138 -5.31 -3.34 5.48
CA ARG A 138 -5.06 -4.45 4.54
C ARG A 138 -6.25 -4.74 3.65
N VAL A 139 -7.47 -4.63 4.18
CA VAL A 139 -8.70 -4.77 3.39
C VAL A 139 -8.83 -3.64 2.38
N ALA A 140 -8.58 -2.39 2.80
CA ALA A 140 -8.66 -1.21 1.94
C ALA A 140 -7.56 -1.18 0.85
N ALA A 141 -6.38 -1.74 1.13
CA ALA A 141 -5.28 -1.85 0.16
C ALA A 141 -5.45 -3.03 -0.82
N GLY A 142 -6.38 -3.95 -0.56
CA GLY A 142 -6.64 -5.08 -1.45
C GLY A 142 -7.20 -4.63 -2.80
N ALA A 143 -6.74 -5.26 -3.89
CA ALA A 143 -7.15 -4.94 -5.27
C ALA A 143 -8.59 -5.38 -5.63
N SER A 144 -9.44 -5.61 -4.64
CA SER A 144 -10.80 -6.12 -4.84
C SER A 144 -11.81 -5.04 -4.47
N ASP A 145 -12.83 -4.84 -5.32
CA ASP A 145 -14.04 -4.07 -5.03
C ASP A 145 -14.94 -4.78 -3.99
N CYS A 146 -14.33 -5.23 -2.90
CA CYS A 146 -15.02 -5.90 -1.81
C CYS A 146 -15.78 -4.86 -1.00
N SER A 147 -17.12 -4.89 -1.09
CA SER A 147 -17.96 -4.06 -0.23
C SER A 147 -17.61 -4.29 1.25
N VAL A 148 -17.73 -3.24 2.07
CA VAL A 148 -17.49 -3.32 3.53
C VAL A 148 -18.27 -4.46 4.18
N ASP A 149 -19.50 -4.71 3.75
CA ASP A 149 -20.33 -5.80 4.28
C ASP A 149 -19.85 -7.19 3.87
N ALA A 150 -19.28 -7.35 2.68
CA ALA A 150 -18.65 -8.60 2.28
C ALA A 150 -17.38 -8.85 3.11
N ALA A 151 -16.52 -7.85 3.28
CA ALA A 151 -15.31 -7.96 4.10
C ALA A 151 -15.63 -8.34 5.56
N LEU A 152 -16.66 -7.71 6.15
CA LEU A 152 -17.09 -8.00 7.52
C LEU A 152 -17.70 -9.40 7.66
N ARG A 153 -18.50 -9.86 6.69
CA ARG A 153 -19.03 -11.24 6.70
C ARG A 153 -17.90 -12.26 6.62
N LEU A 154 -16.90 -12.04 5.77
CA LEU A 154 -15.73 -12.92 5.69
C LEU A 154 -14.94 -12.96 7.00
N ALA A 155 -14.79 -11.81 7.68
CA ALA A 155 -14.11 -11.74 8.97
C ALA A 155 -14.85 -12.49 10.10
N GLN A 156 -16.16 -12.71 9.97
CA GLN A 156 -16.96 -13.46 10.95
C GLN A 156 -16.79 -14.98 10.82
N SER A 157 -16.29 -15.47 9.68
CA SER A 157 -16.10 -16.90 9.40
C SER A 157 -14.64 -17.21 9.03
N PRO A 158 -13.69 -17.13 9.99
CA PRO A 158 -12.26 -17.27 9.70
C PRO A 158 -11.89 -18.66 9.16
N GLU A 159 -12.59 -19.72 9.61
CA GLU A 159 -12.35 -21.08 9.11
C GLU A 159 -12.77 -21.25 7.65
N ASP A 160 -13.91 -20.68 7.27
CA ASP A 160 -14.39 -20.70 5.89
C ASP A 160 -13.49 -19.88 4.99
N LEU A 161 -13.04 -18.71 5.46
CA LEU A 161 -12.06 -17.88 4.75
C LEU A 161 -10.74 -18.65 4.53
N ALA A 162 -10.22 -19.31 5.57
CA ALA A 162 -9.00 -20.10 5.48
C ALA A 162 -9.15 -21.28 4.51
N ARG A 163 -10.32 -21.93 4.50
CA ARG A 163 -10.64 -23.02 3.57
C ARG A 163 -10.71 -22.52 2.12
N GLN A 164 -11.41 -21.41 1.89
CA GLN A 164 -11.52 -20.80 0.56
C GLN A 164 -10.15 -20.33 0.07
N TYR A 165 -9.37 -19.66 0.91
CA TYR A 165 -8.01 -19.24 0.58
C TYR A 165 -7.14 -20.43 0.19
N ARG A 166 -7.17 -21.52 0.95
CA ARG A 166 -6.42 -22.75 0.64
C ARG A 166 -6.85 -23.33 -0.71
N SER A 167 -8.16 -23.49 -0.93
CA SER A 167 -8.70 -23.99 -2.19
C SER A 167 -8.28 -23.12 -3.38
N LEU A 168 -8.37 -21.80 -3.26
CA LEU A 168 -7.95 -20.86 -4.31
C LEU A 168 -6.44 -20.90 -4.53
N SER A 169 -5.64 -21.00 -3.46
CA SER A 169 -4.18 -21.10 -3.56
C SER A 169 -3.73 -22.40 -4.22
N GLU A 170 -4.47 -23.50 -4.04
CA GLU A 170 -4.20 -24.78 -4.69
C GLU A 170 -4.64 -24.78 -6.17
N GLN A 171 -5.77 -24.14 -6.48
CA GLN A 171 -6.34 -24.10 -7.83
C GLN A 171 -5.70 -23.04 -8.74
N ALA A 172 -5.29 -21.90 -8.21
CA ALA A 172 -4.70 -20.81 -8.97
C ALA A 172 -3.51 -21.23 -9.86
N PRO A 173 -2.49 -21.98 -9.38
CA PRO A 173 -1.39 -22.41 -10.24
C PRO A 173 -1.83 -23.41 -11.31
N LEU A 174 -2.83 -24.26 -11.03
CA LEU A 174 -3.37 -25.21 -12.00
C LEU A 174 -4.14 -24.49 -13.11
N ALA A 175 -4.97 -23.51 -12.75
CA ALA A 175 -5.68 -22.68 -13.70
C ALA A 175 -4.71 -21.88 -14.59
N ARG A 176 -3.67 -21.26 -14.00
CA ARG A 176 -2.64 -20.55 -14.76
C ARG A 176 -1.92 -21.45 -15.75
N ARG A 177 -1.48 -22.65 -15.32
CA ARG A 177 -0.86 -23.63 -16.22
C ARG A 177 -1.78 -24.03 -17.37
N ALA A 178 -3.05 -24.29 -17.08
CA ALA A 178 -4.02 -24.65 -18.11
C ALA A 178 -4.20 -23.51 -19.14
N VAL A 179 -4.21 -22.25 -18.69
CA VAL A 179 -4.22 -21.08 -19.59
C VAL A 179 -2.93 -21.01 -20.40
N ASP A 180 -1.76 -21.14 -19.77
CA ASP A 180 -0.47 -21.13 -20.45
C ASP A 180 -0.36 -22.24 -21.50
N ASP A 181 -0.82 -23.45 -21.20
CA ASP A 181 -0.85 -24.58 -22.12
C ASP A 181 -1.71 -24.27 -23.36
N VAL A 182 -2.88 -23.67 -23.17
CA VAL A 182 -3.76 -23.25 -24.27
C VAL A 182 -3.10 -22.15 -25.11
N LEU A 183 -2.50 -21.14 -24.46
CA LEU A 183 -1.80 -20.06 -25.15
C LEU A 183 -0.62 -20.58 -25.97
N ASN A 184 0.13 -21.53 -25.43
CA ASN A 184 1.25 -22.19 -26.12
C ASN A 184 0.78 -23.03 -27.31
N ILE A 185 -0.31 -23.81 -27.17
CA ILE A 185 -0.89 -24.60 -28.27
C ILE A 185 -1.32 -23.69 -29.43
N LEU A 186 -1.87 -22.52 -29.09
CA LEU A 186 -2.36 -21.55 -30.08
C LEU A 186 -1.28 -20.59 -30.58
N ASP A 187 -0.05 -20.68 -30.06
CA ASP A 187 1.07 -19.76 -30.36
C ASP A 187 0.68 -18.29 -30.16
N ILE A 188 -0.06 -18.00 -29.09
CA ILE A 188 -0.52 -16.64 -28.75
C ILE A 188 0.39 -16.04 -27.69
N GLU A 189 1.05 -14.93 -28.02
CA GLU A 189 1.83 -14.17 -27.06
C GLU A 189 0.93 -13.60 -25.94
N PRO A 190 1.24 -13.79 -24.66
CA PRO A 190 0.45 -13.29 -23.54
C PRO A 190 0.25 -11.76 -23.57
N GLU A 191 1.22 -11.04 -24.12
CA GLU A 191 1.16 -9.59 -24.33
C GLU A 191 0.03 -9.15 -25.27
N ALA A 192 -0.50 -10.07 -26.08
CA ALA A 192 -1.68 -9.82 -26.90
C ALA A 192 -2.93 -9.56 -26.04
N PHE A 193 -2.95 -10.01 -24.78
CA PHE A 193 -4.06 -9.87 -23.83
C PHE A 193 -3.86 -8.74 -22.81
N SER A 194 -2.63 -8.30 -22.56
CA SER A 194 -2.29 -7.41 -21.44
C SER A 194 -2.54 -5.90 -21.65
N LYS A 195 -3.26 -5.49 -22.71
CA LYS A 195 -3.31 -4.07 -23.14
C LYS A 195 -4.54 -3.25 -22.72
N GLN A 196 -5.34 -3.66 -21.74
CA GLN A 196 -6.42 -2.80 -21.23
C GLN A 196 -6.28 -2.46 -19.74
N GLU A 197 -6.20 -1.15 -19.48
CA GLU A 197 -6.15 -0.46 -18.17
C GLU A 197 -7.45 -0.54 -17.35
N THR A 198 -8.36 -1.46 -17.63
CA THR A 198 -9.66 -1.52 -16.95
C THR A 198 -9.72 -2.70 -16.00
N GLY A 199 -9.86 -2.40 -14.71
CA GLY A 199 -9.86 -3.32 -13.57
C GLY A 199 -11.03 -4.31 -13.49
N SER A 200 -11.36 -5.01 -14.58
CA SER A 200 -12.09 -6.28 -14.52
C SER A 200 -11.11 -7.43 -14.79
N SER A 201 -11.19 -8.47 -13.97
CA SER A 201 -10.38 -9.70 -13.99
C SER A 201 -9.80 -10.04 -15.38
N GLU A 202 -8.47 -9.97 -15.49
CA GLU A 202 -7.67 -10.31 -16.68
C GLU A 202 -8.10 -11.62 -17.36
N LEU A 203 -8.64 -12.56 -16.57
CA LEU A 203 -9.14 -13.86 -17.06
C LEU A 203 -10.47 -13.78 -17.81
N ASP A 204 -11.36 -12.85 -17.46
CA ASP A 204 -12.67 -12.71 -18.14
C ASP A 204 -12.47 -12.14 -19.55
N ASP A 205 -11.54 -11.21 -19.74
CA ASP A 205 -11.19 -10.69 -21.07
C ASP A 205 -10.53 -11.78 -21.94
N ILE A 206 -9.60 -12.54 -21.37
CA ILE A 206 -8.99 -13.69 -22.05
C ILE A 206 -10.07 -14.70 -22.47
N ALA A 207 -10.97 -15.07 -21.56
CA ALA A 207 -12.06 -16.01 -21.84
C ALA A 207 -12.98 -15.50 -22.97
N TYR A 208 -13.41 -14.24 -22.88
CA TYR A 208 -14.25 -13.61 -23.90
C TYR A 208 -13.58 -13.60 -25.28
N ARG A 209 -12.29 -13.28 -25.33
CA ARG A 209 -11.54 -13.22 -26.60
C ARG A 209 -11.34 -14.61 -27.20
N VAL A 210 -10.98 -15.60 -26.40
CA VAL A 210 -10.84 -17.00 -26.85
C VAL A 210 -12.19 -17.53 -27.34
N GLU A 211 -13.28 -17.24 -26.64
CA GLU A 211 -14.62 -17.61 -27.06
C GLU A 211 -14.99 -16.99 -28.41
N ARG A 212 -14.70 -15.70 -28.62
CA ARG A 212 -14.91 -15.04 -29.92
C ARG A 212 -14.08 -15.65 -31.04
N MET A 213 -12.84 -16.05 -30.76
CA MET A 213 -12.00 -16.77 -31.72
C MET A 213 -12.63 -18.11 -32.09
N ALA A 214 -13.10 -18.88 -31.11
CA ALA A 214 -13.77 -20.16 -31.33
C ALA A 214 -15.06 -20.02 -32.15
N GLN A 215 -15.83 -18.95 -31.93
CA GLN A 215 -17.07 -18.67 -32.66
C GLN A 215 -16.85 -18.18 -34.11
N SER A 216 -15.65 -17.67 -34.45
CA SER A 216 -15.36 -17.07 -35.76
C SER A 216 -14.48 -17.95 -36.66
N THR A 217 -14.58 -19.27 -36.51
CA THR A 217 -13.75 -20.25 -37.26
C THR A 217 -14.02 -20.23 -38.77
N ASP A 218 -15.20 -19.81 -39.19
CA ASP A 218 -15.58 -19.57 -40.59
C ASP A 218 -14.69 -18.52 -41.28
N ARG A 219 -14.14 -17.56 -40.50
CA ARG A 219 -13.27 -16.49 -40.99
C ARG A 219 -11.79 -16.88 -41.03
N TYR A 220 -11.43 -18.07 -40.56
CA TYR A 220 -10.04 -18.52 -40.47
C TYR A 220 -9.33 -18.50 -41.82
N VAL A 221 -10.01 -18.90 -42.90
CA VAL A 221 -9.44 -18.90 -44.25
C VAL A 221 -9.07 -17.47 -44.69
N ASN A 222 -9.94 -16.50 -44.42
CA ASN A 222 -9.70 -15.09 -44.75
C ASN A 222 -8.53 -14.53 -43.94
N TRP A 223 -8.46 -14.87 -42.64
CA TRP A 223 -7.35 -14.48 -41.79
C TRP A 223 -6.01 -15.09 -42.26
N ALA A 224 -5.99 -16.39 -42.60
CA ALA A 224 -4.80 -17.05 -43.10
C ALA A 224 -4.32 -16.45 -44.43
N GLN A 225 -5.25 -16.09 -45.32
CA GLN A 225 -4.94 -15.37 -46.55
C GLN A 225 -4.35 -13.98 -46.25
N LEU A 226 -4.97 -13.21 -45.36
CA LEU A 226 -4.48 -11.88 -44.96
C LEU A 226 -3.06 -11.94 -44.37
N SER A 227 -2.80 -12.89 -43.46
CA SER A 227 -1.47 -13.13 -42.89
C SER A 227 -0.44 -13.50 -43.95
N ARG A 228 -0.80 -14.38 -44.90
CA ARG A 228 0.08 -14.72 -46.04
C ARG A 228 0.39 -13.51 -46.92
N HIS A 229 -0.60 -12.66 -47.19
CA HIS A 229 -0.40 -11.44 -47.98
C HIS A 229 0.48 -10.43 -47.24
N HIS A 230 0.29 -10.25 -45.94
CA HIS A 230 1.15 -9.42 -45.10
C HIS A 230 2.61 -9.90 -45.14
N SER A 231 2.86 -11.20 -44.92
CA SER A 231 4.23 -11.76 -45.01
C SER A 231 4.85 -11.60 -46.40
N LYS A 232 4.05 -11.69 -47.48
CA LYS A 232 4.53 -11.43 -48.85
C LYS A 232 4.98 -9.98 -49.04
N LEU A 233 4.23 -9.01 -48.53
CA LEU A 233 4.61 -7.59 -48.59
C LEU A 233 5.90 -7.32 -47.81
N VAL A 234 6.02 -7.87 -46.61
CA VAL A 234 7.24 -7.76 -45.79
C VAL A 234 8.45 -8.35 -46.51
N LYS A 235 8.33 -9.58 -47.05
CA LYS A 235 9.41 -10.24 -47.82
C LYS A 235 9.77 -9.51 -49.11
N ALA A 236 8.84 -8.77 -49.70
CA ALA A 236 9.08 -7.91 -50.86
C ALA A 236 9.73 -6.55 -50.49
N GLY A 237 10.05 -6.32 -49.21
CA GLY A 237 10.69 -5.09 -48.73
C GLY A 237 9.72 -3.95 -48.46
N LEU A 238 8.44 -4.23 -48.23
CA LEU A 238 7.39 -3.23 -47.97
C LEU A 238 6.76 -3.34 -46.55
N PRO A 239 7.56 -3.39 -45.46
CA PRO A 239 7.03 -3.60 -44.12
C PRO A 239 6.11 -2.46 -43.65
N ASP A 240 6.43 -1.21 -43.99
CA ASP A 240 5.65 -0.04 -43.57
C ASP A 240 4.27 0.01 -44.22
N LEU A 241 4.18 -0.35 -45.50
CA LEU A 241 2.90 -0.48 -46.20
C LEU A 241 2.08 -1.61 -45.59
N ALA A 242 2.72 -2.74 -45.29
CA ALA A 242 2.09 -3.89 -44.66
C ALA A 242 1.55 -3.56 -43.26
N LEU A 243 2.25 -2.72 -42.49
CA LEU A 243 1.81 -2.23 -41.19
C LEU A 243 0.62 -1.28 -41.31
N LYS A 244 0.69 -0.28 -42.20
CA LYS A 244 -0.41 0.68 -42.45
C LYS A 244 -1.71 -0.01 -42.89
N MET A 245 -1.61 -1.08 -43.68
CA MET A 245 -2.77 -1.90 -44.05
C MET A 245 -3.32 -2.71 -42.88
N ARG A 246 -2.45 -3.23 -42.00
CA ARG A 246 -2.84 -4.00 -40.81
C ARG A 246 -3.54 -3.14 -39.76
N THR A 247 -3.12 -1.89 -39.60
CA THR A 247 -3.74 -0.91 -38.68
C THR A 247 -4.94 -0.18 -39.28
N LEU A 248 -5.38 -0.57 -40.50
CA LEU A 248 -6.46 0.07 -41.25
C LEU A 248 -6.23 1.56 -41.55
N ALA A 249 -4.98 2.03 -41.47
CA ALA A 249 -4.60 3.37 -41.87
C ALA A 249 -4.64 3.54 -43.40
N LEU A 250 -4.49 2.45 -44.14
CA LEU A 250 -4.66 2.39 -45.59
C LEU A 250 -5.51 1.17 -45.97
N ASP A 251 -6.53 1.39 -46.81
CA ASP A 251 -7.25 0.30 -47.45
C ASP A 251 -6.47 -0.26 -48.67
N GLY A 252 -6.99 -1.34 -49.27
CA GLY A 252 -6.31 -2.00 -50.39
C GLY A 252 -6.18 -1.14 -51.66
N ALA A 253 -7.15 -0.25 -51.93
CA ALA A 253 -7.14 0.60 -53.11
C ALA A 253 -6.14 1.76 -52.95
N ALA A 254 -6.13 2.37 -51.77
CA ALA A 254 -5.17 3.40 -51.39
C ALA A 254 -3.74 2.85 -51.36
N ALA A 255 -3.53 1.66 -50.79
CA ALA A 255 -2.23 1.00 -50.77
C ALA A 255 -1.69 0.70 -52.18
N ALA A 256 -2.56 0.26 -53.11
CA ALA A 256 -2.17 0.05 -54.50
C ALA A 256 -1.78 1.36 -55.21
N THR A 257 -2.47 2.45 -54.90
CA THR A 257 -2.17 3.78 -55.44
C THR A 257 -0.82 4.29 -54.91
N GLU A 258 -0.60 4.19 -53.61
CA GLU A 258 0.66 4.57 -52.95
C GLU A 258 1.85 3.80 -53.53
N LEU A 259 1.71 2.49 -53.74
CA LEU A 259 2.77 1.66 -54.32
C LEU A 259 3.11 2.08 -55.76
N ARG A 260 2.09 2.41 -56.57
CA ARG A 260 2.31 2.92 -57.93
C ARG A 260 3.00 4.28 -57.91
N TYR A 261 2.59 5.17 -57.00
CA TYR A 261 3.20 6.48 -56.86
C TYR A 261 4.68 6.37 -56.46
N ALA A 262 4.99 5.60 -55.41
CA ALA A 262 6.35 5.36 -54.96
C ALA A 262 7.23 4.72 -56.05
N ARG A 263 6.68 3.79 -56.83
CA ARG A 263 7.39 3.20 -57.99
C ARG A 263 7.68 4.26 -59.06
N SER A 264 6.70 5.06 -59.44
CA SER A 264 6.86 6.12 -60.44
C SER A 264 7.89 7.15 -60.00
N GLU A 265 7.85 7.57 -58.74
CA GLU A 265 8.82 8.52 -58.18
C GLU A 265 10.25 7.96 -58.18
N ARG A 266 10.42 6.68 -57.82
CA ARG A 266 11.74 6.02 -57.90
C ARG A 266 12.24 5.95 -59.35
N LEU A 267 11.38 5.59 -60.30
CA LEU A 267 11.73 5.54 -61.72
C LEU A 267 12.12 6.93 -62.24
N TRP A 268 11.38 7.96 -61.85
CA TRP A 268 11.69 9.36 -62.18
C TRP A 268 13.03 9.80 -61.61
N LYS A 269 13.28 9.55 -60.32
CA LYS A 269 14.57 9.83 -59.66
C LYS A 269 15.73 9.10 -60.33
N ALA A 270 15.53 7.85 -60.74
CA ALA A 270 16.54 7.08 -61.47
C ALA A 270 16.79 7.66 -62.87
N ALA A 271 15.75 8.12 -63.57
CA ALA A 271 15.87 8.77 -64.87
C ALA A 271 16.65 10.09 -64.79
N ILE A 272 16.33 10.96 -63.81
CA ILE A 272 17.09 12.20 -63.55
C ILE A 272 18.55 11.89 -63.20
N GLY A 273 18.80 10.87 -62.37
CA GLY A 273 20.15 10.47 -62.01
C GLY A 273 20.98 9.96 -63.20
N ALA A 274 20.34 9.34 -64.18
CA ALA A 274 20.99 8.84 -65.40
C ALA A 274 21.11 9.90 -66.51
N SER A 275 20.24 10.91 -66.52
CA SER A 275 20.28 12.02 -67.46
C SER A 275 19.85 13.32 -66.75
N PRO A 276 20.81 14.11 -66.22
CA PRO A 276 20.51 15.32 -65.44
C PRO A 276 19.88 16.48 -66.22
N ALA A 277 19.67 16.30 -67.53
CA ALA A 277 19.09 17.31 -68.43
C ALA A 277 17.58 17.10 -68.70
N LEU A 278 16.97 16.10 -68.06
CA LEU A 278 15.51 15.90 -67.93
C LEU A 278 15.02 16.48 -66.61
#